data_AF-A0A936TK94-F1
#
_entry.id   AF-A0A936TK94-F1
#
_cell.length_a   1.000
_cell.length_b   1.000
_cell.length_c   1.000
_cell.angle_alpha   90.00
_cell.angle_beta   90.00
_cell.angle_gamma   90.00
#
_symmetry.space_group_name_H-M   'P 1'
#
loop_
_entity.id
_entity.type
_entity.pdbx_description
1 polymer ?
#
loop_
_entity_poly.entity_id
_entity_poly.type
_entity_poly.pdbx_seq_one_letter_code
_entity_poly.pdbx_strand_id
1 'polypeptide(L)'
;MTKRVFKFSIALALLTIMIGSALKTEAYPPFLRQASKFGAKNCLFCHKDAQGGEGWNERGQWLIDEKTRRKADAIDVVWLEEYKEPEKKADETAGAEGKEKEPKKEKP
;
A
#
# COMPACT_ATOMS: atom_id res chain seq x y z
N MET A 1 -4.16 -47.59 -19.04
CA MET A 1 -3.92 -46.12 -19.08
C MET A 1 -2.57 -45.85 -19.72
N THR A 2 -2.57 -45.16 -20.85
CA THR A 2 -1.41 -44.99 -21.72
C THR A 2 -0.41 -44.00 -21.10
N LYS A 3 0.89 -44.34 -21.10
CA LYS A 3 2.00 -43.55 -20.53
C LYS A 3 2.01 -42.07 -20.95
N ARG A 4 1.28 -41.73 -22.02
CA ARG A 4 1.03 -40.36 -22.49
C ARG A 4 0.13 -39.57 -21.55
N VAL A 5 -0.97 -40.15 -21.06
CA VAL A 5 -1.89 -39.49 -20.11
C VAL A 5 -1.19 -39.16 -18.80
N PHE A 6 -0.36 -40.07 -18.28
CA PHE A 6 0.43 -39.83 -17.06
C PHE A 6 1.46 -38.70 -17.23
N LYS A 7 2.12 -38.61 -18.38
CA LYS A 7 3.05 -37.51 -18.71
C LYS A 7 2.33 -36.18 -18.86
N PHE A 8 1.13 -36.16 -19.46
CA PHE A 8 0.31 -34.96 -19.56
C PHE A 8 -0.17 -34.47 -18.19
N SER A 9 -0.54 -35.36 -17.27
CA SER A 9 -0.91 -34.97 -15.90
C SER A 9 0.25 -34.33 -15.12
N ILE A 10 1.47 -34.87 -15.26
CA ILE A 10 2.66 -34.29 -14.62
C ILE A 10 2.98 -32.92 -15.23
N ALA A 11 2.93 -32.79 -16.57
CA ALA A 11 3.16 -31.52 -17.24
C ALA A 11 2.12 -30.46 -16.84
N LEU A 12 0.85 -30.85 -16.70
CA LEU A 12 -0.22 -29.95 -16.26
C LEU A 12 -0.05 -29.52 -14.80
N ALA A 13 0.33 -30.44 -13.91
CA ALA A 13 0.60 -30.13 -12.50
C ALA A 13 1.77 -29.13 -12.38
N LEU A 14 2.87 -29.35 -13.10
CA LEU A 14 4.02 -28.45 -13.12
C LEU A 14 3.66 -27.06 -13.67
N LEU A 15 2.82 -26.99 -14.70
CA LEU A 15 2.36 -25.73 -15.27
C LEU A 15 1.49 -24.93 -14.27
N THR A 16 0.60 -25.60 -13.53
CA THR A 16 -0.23 -24.95 -12.52
C THR A 16 0.57 -24.39 -11.33
N ILE A 17 1.64 -25.08 -10.91
CA ILE A 17 2.53 -24.63 -9.83
C ILE A 17 3.32 -23.39 -10.25
N MET A 18 3.77 -23.32 -11.51
CA MET A 18 4.51 -22.16 -12.03
C MET A 18 3.65 -20.89 -12.10
N ILE A 19 2.37 -21.00 -12.46
CA ILE A 19 1.47 -19.84 -12.56
C ILE A 19 1.12 -19.26 -11.17
N GLY A 20 1.04 -20.10 -10.13
CA GLY A 20 0.70 -19.65 -8.77
C GLY A 20 1.72 -18.72 -8.12
N SER A 21 2.97 -18.73 -8.58
CA SER A 21 4.05 -17.89 -8.01
C SER A 21 4.03 -16.43 -8.48
N ALA A 22 3.31 -16.12 -9.57
CA ALA A 22 3.26 -14.78 -10.15
C ALA A 22 2.29 -13.81 -9.44
N LEU A 23 1.46 -14.30 -8.51
CA LEU A 23 0.44 -13.48 -7.84
C LEU A 23 0.98 -12.72 -6.61
N LYS A 24 2.21 -12.96 -6.19
CA LYS A 24 2.85 -12.26 -5.06
C LYS A 24 3.72 -11.11 -5.55
N THR A 25 3.08 -10.07 -6.09
CA THR A 25 3.73 -8.77 -6.31
C THR A 25 3.85 -8.07 -4.95
N GLU A 26 4.95 -8.33 -4.26
CA GLU A 26 5.30 -7.62 -3.01
C GLU A 26 6.10 -6.35 -3.36
N ALA A 27 5.52 -5.47 -4.18
CA ALA A 27 5.98 -4.10 -4.32
C ALA A 27 5.53 -3.22 -3.13
N TYR A 28 5.21 -3.85 -2.00
CA TYR A 28 4.83 -3.16 -0.77
C TYR A 28 6.09 -2.64 -0.09
N PRO A 29 6.21 -1.31 0.13
CA PRO A 29 7.33 -0.76 0.88
C PRO A 29 7.42 -1.42 2.26
N PRO A 30 8.63 -1.74 2.76
CA PRO A 30 8.80 -2.45 4.03
C PRO A 30 8.06 -1.78 5.20
N PHE A 31 7.93 -0.45 5.18
CA PHE A 31 7.18 0.33 6.17
C PHE A 31 5.68 0.02 6.19
N LEU A 32 5.04 -0.21 5.04
CA LEU A 32 3.60 -0.50 5.00
C LEU A 32 3.31 -1.90 5.56
N ARG A 33 4.21 -2.86 5.32
CA ARG A 33 4.10 -4.19 5.96
C ARG A 33 4.25 -4.10 7.48
N GLN A 34 5.16 -3.27 7.99
CA GLN A 34 5.29 -3.05 9.43
C GLN A 34 4.05 -2.34 10.00
N ALA A 35 3.55 -1.33 9.30
CA ALA A 35 2.37 -0.56 9.68
C ALA A 35 1.07 -1.37 9.65
N SER A 36 1.02 -2.48 8.89
CA SER A 36 -0.15 -3.36 8.85
C SER A 36 -0.53 -3.91 10.23
N LYS A 37 0.45 -4.10 11.12
CA LYS A 37 0.22 -4.48 12.53
C LYS A 37 -0.61 -3.45 13.29
N PHE A 38 -0.56 -2.19 12.85
CA PHE A 38 -1.30 -1.05 13.40
C PHE A 38 -2.56 -0.72 12.58
N GLY A 39 -2.95 -1.60 11.65
CA GLY A 39 -4.15 -1.44 10.83
C GLY A 39 -3.93 -0.72 9.49
N ALA A 40 -2.69 -0.46 9.09
CA ALA A 40 -2.40 0.15 7.79
C ALA A 40 -2.79 -0.79 6.64
N LYS A 41 -3.64 -0.31 5.74
CA LYS A 41 -4.07 -1.04 4.53
C LYS A 41 -3.39 -0.54 3.26
N ASN A 42 -2.99 0.74 3.25
CA ASN A 42 -2.42 1.41 2.09
C ASN A 42 -1.64 2.67 2.54
N CYS A 43 -1.06 3.39 1.57
CA CYS A 43 -0.25 4.59 1.78
C CYS A 43 -1.02 5.70 2.52
N LEU A 44 -2.34 5.79 2.34
CA LEU A 44 -3.20 6.80 2.98
C LEU A 44 -3.22 6.70 4.51
N PHE A 45 -2.71 5.60 5.06
CA PHE A 45 -2.54 5.47 6.49
C PHE A 45 -1.58 6.54 7.06
N CYS A 46 -0.52 6.93 6.35
CA CYS A 46 0.38 8.01 6.80
C CYS A 46 0.42 9.20 5.83
N HIS A 47 0.05 8.99 4.57
CA HIS A 47 0.09 10.01 3.53
C HIS A 47 -1.30 10.56 3.24
N LYS A 48 -1.33 11.71 2.55
CA LYS A 48 -2.55 12.27 1.98
C LYS A 48 -2.87 11.71 0.59
N ASP A 49 -1.86 11.23 -0.12
CA ASP A 49 -1.99 10.66 -1.46
C ASP A 49 -1.83 9.13 -1.45
N ALA A 50 -2.55 8.44 -2.34
CA ALA A 50 -2.51 7.01 -2.51
C ALA A 50 -1.16 6.51 -3.09
N GLN A 51 -0.46 7.36 -3.84
CA GLN A 51 0.89 7.09 -4.35
C GLN A 51 1.97 7.16 -3.25
N GLY A 52 1.63 7.72 -2.08
CA GLY A 52 2.59 8.01 -1.02
C GLY A 52 3.52 9.18 -1.37
N GLY A 53 4.64 9.29 -0.65
CA GLY A 53 5.64 10.34 -0.89
C GLY A 53 5.44 11.58 -0.03
N GLU A 54 5.71 12.77 -0.59
CA GLU A 54 5.55 14.01 0.15
C GLU A 54 4.06 14.31 0.41
N GLY A 55 3.75 14.87 1.58
CA GLY A 55 2.38 15.12 2.02
C GLY A 55 1.89 14.10 3.03
N TRP A 56 2.07 14.44 4.31
CA TRP A 56 1.69 13.60 5.45
C TRP A 56 0.31 14.00 5.99
N ASN A 57 -0.46 13.01 6.43
CA ASN A 57 -1.61 13.26 7.29
C ASN A 57 -1.14 13.49 8.75
N GLU A 58 -2.07 13.70 9.69
CA GLU A 58 -1.73 13.95 11.09
C GLU A 58 -0.87 12.84 11.72
N ARG A 59 -1.18 11.58 11.40
CA ARG A 59 -0.42 10.41 11.87
C ARG A 59 0.98 10.37 11.29
N GLY A 60 1.11 10.61 9.97
CA GLY A 60 2.41 10.67 9.30
C GLY A 60 3.28 11.81 9.82
N GLN A 61 2.68 12.99 10.05
CA GLN A 61 3.38 14.14 10.61
C GLN A 61 3.85 13.85 12.04
N TRP A 62 2.99 13.21 12.86
CA TRP A 62 3.36 12.81 14.20
C TRP A 62 4.59 11.89 14.22
N LEU A 63 4.71 10.94 13.30
CA LEU A 63 5.90 10.07 13.19
C LEU A 63 7.18 10.84 12.81
N ILE A 64 7.07 11.89 11.98
CA ILE A 64 8.18 12.77 11.62
C ILE A 64 8.65 13.59 12.83
N ASP A 65 7.69 14.13 13.57
CA ASP A 65 7.97 14.89 14.79
C ASP A 65 8.61 13.99 15.85
N GLU A 66 8.13 12.75 15.95
CA GLU A 66 8.64 11.74 16.87
C GLU A 66 10.06 11.30 16.53
N LYS A 67 10.37 11.14 15.24
CA LYS A 67 11.75 10.91 14.77
C LYS A 67 12.67 12.03 15.26
N THR A 68 12.23 13.27 15.13
CA THR A 68 12.98 14.46 15.55
C THR A 68 13.15 14.49 17.07
N ARG A 69 12.06 14.25 17.83
CA ARG A 69 12.05 14.21 19.30
C ARG A 69 13.01 13.15 19.84
N ARG A 70 13.00 11.96 19.23
CA ARG A 70 13.87 10.83 19.60
C ARG A 70 15.29 10.96 19.04
N LYS A 71 15.54 11.94 18.16
CA LYS A 71 16.80 12.11 17.41
C LYS A 71 17.22 10.83 16.69
N ALA A 72 16.24 10.13 16.12
CA ALA A 72 16.46 8.86 15.43
C ALA A 72 16.86 9.09 13.97
N ASP A 73 17.69 8.21 13.43
CA ASP A 73 18.14 8.28 12.03
C ASP A 73 17.01 7.96 11.04
N ALA A 74 16.07 7.10 11.44
CA ALA A 74 14.91 6.67 10.66
C ALA A 74 13.62 6.70 11.49
N ILE A 75 12.46 6.76 10.80
CA ILE A 75 11.16 6.57 11.44
C ILE A 75 11.01 5.10 11.83
N ASP A 76 10.53 4.83 13.04
CA ASP A 76 10.09 3.51 13.46
C ASP A 76 8.56 3.49 13.62
N VAL A 77 7.93 2.56 12.91
CA VAL A 77 6.47 2.41 12.91
C VAL A 77 5.96 1.89 14.26
N VAL A 78 6.82 1.25 15.05
CA VAL A 78 6.47 0.79 16.42
C VAL A 78 6.05 1.93 17.32
N TRP A 79 6.51 3.17 17.07
CA TRP A 79 6.07 4.33 17.86
C TRP A 79 4.56 4.58 17.77
N LEU A 80 3.88 4.06 16.75
CA LEU A 80 2.41 4.14 16.67
C LEU A 80 1.68 3.48 17.86
N GLU A 81 2.34 2.65 18.66
CA GLU A 81 1.81 2.16 19.94
C GLU A 81 1.50 3.31 20.92
N GLU A 82 2.23 4.42 20.83
CA GLU A 82 2.08 5.61 21.66
C GLU A 82 1.20 6.69 20.99
N TYR A 83 0.86 6.52 19.71
CA TYR A 83 0.05 7.48 18.96
C TYR A 83 -1.40 7.45 19.44
N LYS A 84 -1.90 8.62 19.85
CA LYS A 84 -3.32 8.83 20.14
C LYS A 84 -3.90 9.62 18.99
N GLU A 85 -4.82 8.99 18.26
CA GLU A 85 -5.59 9.69 17.24
C GLU A 85 -6.33 10.85 17.92
N PRO A 86 -6.12 12.11 17.49
CA PRO A 86 -6.91 13.21 18.03
C PRO A 86 -8.39 12.92 17.75
N GLU A 87 -9.26 13.17 18.72
CA GLU A 87 -10.71 13.01 18.54
C GLU A 87 -11.15 13.91 17.38
N LYS A 88 -11.39 13.32 16.22
CA LYS A 88 -11.90 14.04 15.06
C LYS A 88 -13.31 14.51 15.38
N LYS A 89 -13.51 15.82 15.47
CA LYS A 89 -14.76 16.44 15.03
C LYS A 89 -14.98 15.93 13.60
N ALA A 90 -15.98 15.08 13.43
CA ALA A 90 -16.39 14.61 12.13
C ALA A 90 -16.86 15.81 11.32
N ASP A 91 -16.07 16.24 10.34
CA ASP A 91 -16.59 17.04 9.25
C ASP A 91 -15.69 16.92 8.00
N GLU A 92 -16.34 16.48 6.92
CA GLU A 92 -16.07 16.79 5.51
C GLU A 92 -14.66 16.46 4.95
N THR A 93 -14.44 15.44 4.12
CA THR A 93 -15.25 15.00 2.97
C THR A 93 -14.76 13.62 2.51
N ALA A 94 -15.65 12.65 2.58
CA ALA A 94 -15.65 11.55 1.64
C ALA A 94 -16.29 12.08 0.34
N GLY A 95 -15.66 11.82 -0.81
CA GLY A 95 -16.29 11.93 -2.13
C GLY A 95 -15.87 13.15 -2.95
N ALA A 96 -14.95 12.92 -3.88
CA ALA A 96 -14.98 13.57 -5.18
C ALA A 96 -14.47 12.56 -6.23
N GLU A 97 -15.33 11.59 -6.54
CA GLU A 97 -15.30 10.90 -7.82
C GLU A 97 -15.60 11.92 -8.93
N GLY A 98 -14.87 11.85 -10.04
CA GLY A 98 -15.31 12.32 -11.35
C GLY A 98 -14.93 13.74 -11.75
N LYS A 99 -13.80 13.88 -12.46
CA LYS A 99 -13.72 14.71 -13.67
C LYS A 99 -12.77 14.09 -14.69
N GLU A 100 -13.31 13.14 -15.44
CA GLU A 100 -12.92 12.89 -16.83
C GLU A 100 -13.55 13.98 -17.69
N LYS A 101 -12.72 14.75 -18.42
CA LYS A 101 -12.97 15.44 -19.72
C LYS A 101 -11.59 15.89 -20.24
N GLU A 102 -10.89 15.08 -21.03
CA GLU A 102 -10.93 14.98 -22.50
C GLU A 102 -9.75 15.73 -23.18
N PRO A 103 -9.27 15.23 -24.34
CA PRO A 103 -7.95 15.51 -24.88
C PRO A 103 -7.94 16.79 -25.73
N LYS A 104 -6.88 17.58 -25.65
CA LYS A 104 -6.65 18.67 -26.62
C LYS A 104 -5.81 18.15 -27.79
N LYS A 105 -6.49 17.69 -28.84
CA LYS A 105 -5.97 17.57 -30.21
C LYS A 105 -6.56 18.69 -31.08
N GLU A 106 -5.82 19.04 -32.13
CA GLU A 106 -6.09 19.97 -33.25
C GLU A 106 -5.71 21.46 -33.03
N LYS A 107 -4.66 22.00 -33.68
CA LYS A 107 -4.37 22.30 -35.13
C LYS A 107 -5.25 23.45 -35.66
N PRO A 108 -4.71 24.37 -36.49
CA PRO A 108 -4.31 24.11 -37.88
C PRO A 108 -2.82 24.36 -38.19
#